data_AF-E4Y9B7-F1
#
_entry.id   AF-E4Y9B7-F1
#
_cell.length_a   1.000
_cell.length_b   1.000
_cell.length_c   1.000
_cell.angle_alpha   90.00
_cell.angle_beta   90.00
_cell.angle_gamma   90.00
#
_symmetry.space_group_name_H-M   'P 1'
#
loop_
_entity.id
_entity.type
_entity.pdbx_description
1 polymer ?
#
loop_
_entity_poly.entity_id
_entity_poly.type
_entity_poly.pdbx_seq_one_letter_code
_entity_poly.pdbx_strand_id
1 'polypeptide(L)'
;MAAARPVVSVYSRDGKPVSEFVNLPAVFKAPIRTDVVKFVHTNISKNARQPYSVSRVAGKQTSAESWGTGRAVARIPRVRGGGTSRSGAAAFGNMCRGGRMFNPNKTWRNWHRRVNITQRRFATVSAIAATGIPALAMAKGHFISNVPEFPLVLENSVESLKKTKEAVKTLKSVGALEDVKSFLPGDNPRTWCASCSPPQKTPVCKKSGPVAVVDRKRSTLVYNKNVKAVS
;
A
#
# COMPACT_ATOMS: atom_id res chain seq x y z
N MET A 1 15.16 -26.68 9.92
CA MET A 1 13.91 -26.27 9.24
C MET A 1 14.06 -26.58 7.76
N ALA A 2 13.45 -27.67 7.33
CA ALA A 2 13.51 -28.21 5.98
C ALA A 2 12.34 -27.64 5.15
N ALA A 3 12.63 -26.73 4.21
CA ALA A 3 11.68 -26.34 3.16
C ALA A 3 12.33 -25.60 1.98
N ALA A 4 13.66 -25.61 1.88
CA ALA A 4 14.37 -24.85 0.86
C ALA A 4 15.30 -25.82 0.13
N ARG A 5 15.09 -26.00 -1.18
CA ARG A 5 16.02 -26.77 -2.01
C ARG A 5 17.41 -26.16 -1.85
N PRO A 6 18.47 -26.98 -1.66
CA PRO A 6 19.82 -26.44 -1.49
C PRO A 6 20.30 -25.71 -2.75
N VAL A 7 19.77 -26.10 -3.90
CA VAL A 7 20.14 -25.64 -5.23
C VAL A 7 18.86 -25.31 -6.00
N VAL A 8 18.90 -24.22 -6.77
CA VAL A 8 17.81 -23.74 -7.64
C VAL A 8 18.29 -23.77 -9.08
N SER A 9 17.43 -24.19 -10.00
CA SER A 9 17.72 -24.18 -11.43
C SER A 9 17.51 -22.79 -12.03
N VAL A 10 18.37 -22.42 -12.98
CA VAL A 10 18.23 -21.16 -13.73
C VAL A 10 17.41 -21.44 -14.99
N TYR A 11 16.38 -20.63 -15.24
CA TYR A 11 15.55 -20.76 -16.43
C TYR A 11 15.93 -19.74 -17.51
N SER A 12 15.90 -20.17 -18.76
CA SER A 12 16.05 -19.30 -19.91
C SER A 12 14.77 -18.49 -20.17
N ARG A 13 14.87 -17.53 -21.10
CA ARG A 13 13.75 -16.72 -21.58
C ARG A 13 12.57 -17.55 -22.10
N ASP A 14 12.88 -18.75 -22.60
CA ASP A 14 11.92 -19.67 -23.21
C ASP A 14 11.32 -20.64 -22.20
N GLY A 15 11.61 -20.47 -20.90
CA GLY A 15 11.07 -21.32 -19.83
C GLY A 15 11.74 -22.70 -19.74
N LYS A 16 12.86 -22.91 -20.45
CA LYS A 16 13.64 -24.15 -20.35
C LYS A 16 14.71 -24.02 -19.26
N PRO A 17 15.00 -25.10 -18.51
CA PRO A 17 16.10 -25.09 -17.56
C PRO A 17 17.43 -24.98 -18.30
N VAL A 18 18.29 -24.08 -17.83
CA VAL A 18 19.70 -23.98 -18.20
C VAL A 18 20.48 -24.98 -17.32
N SER A 19 21.62 -25.48 -17.80
CA SER A 19 22.49 -26.38 -17.02
C SER A 19 23.18 -25.69 -15.83
N GLU A 20 22.93 -24.39 -15.63
CA GLU A 20 23.43 -23.62 -14.51
C GLU A 20 22.53 -23.77 -13.28
N PHE A 21 23.18 -23.93 -12.14
CA PHE A 21 22.56 -24.14 -10.86
C PHE A 21 23.10 -23.13 -9.85
N VAL A 22 22.21 -22.54 -9.06
CA VAL A 22 22.57 -21.53 -8.06
C VAL A 22 22.24 -22.06 -6.67
N ASN A 23 23.20 -21.96 -5.76
CA ASN A 23 22.98 -22.29 -4.35
C ASN A 23 21.97 -21.32 -3.73
N LEU A 24 20.95 -21.86 -3.06
CA LEU A 24 19.93 -21.02 -2.45
C LEU A 24 20.56 -20.18 -1.32
N PRO A 25 20.41 -18.84 -1.35
CA PRO A 25 20.99 -17.97 -0.33
C PRO A 25 20.49 -18.31 1.08
N ALA A 26 21.36 -18.13 2.08
CA ALA A 26 21.04 -18.40 3.49
C ALA A 26 19.84 -17.57 4.01
N VAL A 27 19.53 -16.43 3.37
CA VAL A 27 18.37 -15.58 3.70
C VAL A 27 17.05 -16.34 3.60
N PHE A 28 16.92 -17.31 2.70
CA PHE A 28 15.71 -18.12 2.58
C PHE A 28 15.51 -19.14 3.72
N LYS A 29 16.55 -19.40 4.51
CA LYS A 29 16.51 -20.29 5.69
C LYS A 29 16.23 -19.53 6.99
N ALA A 30 16.08 -18.21 6.92
CA ALA A 30 15.84 -17.40 8.10
C ALA A 30 14.45 -17.68 8.74
N PRO A 31 14.29 -17.47 10.06
CA PRO A 31 13.02 -17.68 10.72
C PRO A 31 11.96 -16.68 10.24
N ILE A 32 10.76 -17.18 9.94
CA ILE A 32 9.63 -16.36 9.48
C ILE A 32 8.87 -15.85 10.71
N ARG A 33 8.99 -14.54 10.98
CA ARG A 33 8.30 -13.85 12.08
C ARG A 33 7.28 -12.85 11.57
N THR A 34 6.03 -13.30 11.45
CA THR A 34 4.91 -12.50 10.95
C THR A 34 4.55 -11.32 11.86
N ASP A 35 4.79 -11.45 13.16
CA ASP A 35 4.62 -10.41 14.17
C ASP A 35 5.55 -9.22 13.91
N VAL A 36 6.84 -9.47 13.69
CA VAL A 36 7.83 -8.42 13.40
C VAL A 36 7.57 -7.78 12.05
N VAL A 37 7.23 -8.58 11.03
CA VAL A 37 6.86 -8.06 9.70
C VAL A 37 5.66 -7.12 9.81
N LYS A 38 4.61 -7.52 10.54
CA LYS A 38 3.41 -6.69 10.75
C LYS A 38 3.73 -5.41 11.51
N PHE A 39 4.51 -5.50 12.60
CA PHE A 39 4.93 -4.34 13.39
C PHE A 39 5.70 -3.31 12.55
N VAL A 40 6.70 -3.79 11.79
CA VAL A 40 7.53 -2.95 10.93
C VAL A 40 6.70 -2.33 9.81
N HIS A 41 5.88 -3.13 9.12
CA HIS A 41 5.01 -2.67 8.04
C HIS A 41 4.04 -1.58 8.51
N THR A 42 3.34 -1.81 9.63
CA THR A 42 2.38 -0.84 10.19
C THR A 42 3.04 0.49 10.54
N ASN A 43 4.28 0.49 11.02
CA ASN A 43 4.98 1.72 11.39
C ASN A 43 5.61 2.43 10.20
N ILE A 44 6.23 1.71 9.26
CA ILE A 44 6.80 2.30 8.04
C ILE A 44 5.69 2.86 7.14
N SER A 45 4.56 2.17 7.01
CA SER A 45 3.42 2.62 6.19
C SER A 45 2.86 3.98 6.65
N LYS A 46 2.99 4.32 7.95
CA LYS A 46 2.57 5.63 8.47
C LYS A 46 3.44 6.78 7.93
N ASN A 47 4.69 6.51 7.54
CA ASN A 47 5.65 7.55 7.14
C ASN A 47 5.38 8.12 5.75
N ALA A 48 4.56 7.46 4.92
CA ALA A 48 4.16 7.97 3.60
C ALA A 48 2.95 8.92 3.67
N ARG A 49 2.35 9.12 4.85
CA ARG A 49 1.13 9.92 5.02
C ARG A 49 1.44 11.42 4.98
N GLN A 50 0.59 12.18 4.31
CA GLN A 50 0.64 13.65 4.33
C GLN A 50 -0.15 14.19 5.53
N PRO A 51 0.42 15.14 6.31
CA PRO A 51 -0.32 15.81 7.37
C PRO A 51 -1.56 16.53 6.84
N TYR A 52 -2.67 16.43 7.57
CA TYR A 52 -3.88 17.18 7.28
C TYR A 52 -4.40 17.87 8.54
N SER A 53 -5.06 19.01 8.37
CA SER A 53 -5.64 19.78 9.48
C SER A 53 -6.82 20.61 9.00
N VAL A 54 -7.67 21.02 9.94
CA VAL A 54 -8.71 22.02 9.68
C VAL A 54 -8.14 23.43 9.89
N SER A 55 -8.73 24.44 9.24
CA SER A 55 -8.32 25.83 9.46
C SER A 55 -8.41 26.22 10.94
N ARG A 56 -7.39 26.94 11.44
CA ARG A 56 -7.30 27.38 12.84
C ARG A 56 -8.50 28.23 13.28
N VAL A 57 -9.07 28.98 12.35
CA VAL A 57 -10.19 29.92 12.57
C VAL A 57 -11.55 29.35 12.19
N ALA A 58 -11.62 28.09 11.71
CA ALA A 58 -12.88 27.46 11.35
C ALA A 58 -13.86 27.41 12.53
N GLY A 59 -15.10 27.82 12.28
CA GLY A 59 -16.16 27.91 13.29
C GLY A 59 -15.92 28.99 14.36
N LYS A 60 -14.92 29.88 14.17
CA LYS A 60 -14.57 30.99 15.07
C LYS A 60 -14.57 32.39 14.40
N GLN A 61 -14.99 32.48 13.15
CA GLN A 61 -15.02 33.74 12.38
C GLN A 61 -16.24 34.63 12.72
N THR A 62 -17.16 34.14 13.56
CA THR A 62 -18.42 34.84 13.89
C THR A 62 -18.35 35.48 15.28
N SER A 63 -18.78 36.74 15.40
CA SER A 63 -18.98 37.39 16.69
C SER A 63 -20.27 36.89 17.34
N ALA A 64 -20.15 36.19 18.47
CA ALA A 64 -21.27 35.58 19.17
C ALA A 64 -21.04 35.57 20.68
N GLU A 65 -22.10 35.81 21.45
CA GLU A 65 -22.07 35.82 22.91
C GLU A 65 -23.27 35.05 23.46
N SER A 66 -23.13 34.48 24.66
CA SER A 66 -24.25 33.82 25.33
C SER A 66 -25.22 34.89 25.81
N TRP A 67 -26.52 34.63 25.65
CA TRP A 67 -27.56 35.52 26.20
C TRP A 67 -27.82 35.30 27.69
N GLY A 68 -27.09 34.39 28.35
CA GLY A 68 -27.25 34.11 29.77
C GLY A 68 -28.56 33.38 30.09
N THR A 69 -28.99 33.49 31.34
CA THR A 69 -30.28 32.98 31.84
C THR A 69 -31.41 33.99 31.63
N GLY A 70 -32.66 33.57 31.84
CA GLY A 70 -33.83 34.46 31.76
C GLY A 70 -34.44 34.61 30.36
N ARG A 71 -33.91 33.87 29.38
CA ARG A 71 -34.55 33.65 28.08
C ARG A 71 -34.88 32.17 27.96
N ALA A 72 -36.03 31.81 27.37
CA ALA A 72 -36.50 30.42 27.20
C ALA A 72 -35.68 29.66 26.14
N VAL A 73 -34.35 29.73 26.23
CA VAL A 73 -33.40 29.30 25.22
C VAL A 73 -32.10 28.84 25.89
N ALA A 74 -31.43 27.82 25.34
CA ALA A 74 -30.16 27.32 25.85
C ALA A 74 -29.04 28.39 25.87
N ARG A 75 -28.14 28.28 26.86
CA ARG A 75 -27.04 29.23 27.17
C ARG A 75 -25.85 29.20 26.20
N ILE A 76 -26.02 28.66 25.00
CA ILE A 76 -24.97 28.59 23.97
C ILE A 76 -24.74 29.99 23.38
N PRO A 77 -23.51 30.37 23.01
CA PRO A 77 -23.25 31.62 22.29
C PRO A 77 -24.08 31.75 21.01
N ARG A 78 -24.66 32.93 20.78
CA ARG A 78 -25.51 33.24 19.63
C ARG A 78 -24.96 34.43 18.84
N VAL A 79 -25.07 34.35 17.52
CA VAL A 79 -24.60 35.40 16.60
C VAL A 79 -25.37 36.69 16.87
N ARG A 80 -24.65 37.80 17.02
CA ARG A 80 -25.22 39.14 17.26
C ARG A 80 -25.82 39.73 15.97
N GLY A 81 -26.66 40.76 16.09
CA GLY A 81 -27.28 41.45 14.96
C GLY A 81 -28.75 41.07 14.72
N GLY A 82 -29.28 41.50 13.58
CA GLY A 82 -30.67 41.25 13.13
C GLY A 82 -30.78 41.31 11.60
N GLY A 83 -31.96 41.01 11.07
CA GLY A 83 -32.25 41.12 9.63
C GLY A 83 -31.75 39.96 8.75
N THR A 84 -31.09 38.95 9.33
CA THR A 84 -30.67 37.74 8.61
C THR A 84 -31.07 36.48 9.38
N SER A 85 -31.30 35.38 8.67
CA SER A 85 -31.59 34.07 9.27
C SER A 85 -30.46 33.50 10.12
N ARG A 86 -29.25 34.09 10.02
CA ARG A 86 -28.10 33.72 10.85
C ARG A 86 -28.09 34.42 12.21
N SER A 87 -28.75 35.56 12.33
CA SER A 87 -28.81 36.34 13.58
C SER A 87 -29.56 35.54 14.66
N GLY A 88 -29.02 35.47 15.87
CA GLY A 88 -29.59 34.67 16.95
C GLY A 88 -29.35 33.16 16.84
N ALA A 89 -28.73 32.65 15.78
CA ALA A 89 -28.36 31.24 15.65
C ALA A 89 -27.18 30.87 16.58
N ALA A 90 -27.14 29.62 17.04
CA ALA A 90 -26.07 29.09 17.89
C ALA A 90 -24.72 29.01 17.14
N ALA A 91 -23.63 29.34 17.83
CA ALA A 91 -22.29 29.42 17.28
C ALA A 91 -21.23 28.83 18.23
N PHE A 92 -19.99 28.69 17.74
CA PHE A 92 -18.79 28.15 18.39
C PHE A 92 -18.82 26.70 18.87
N GLY A 93 -19.92 26.23 19.47
CA GLY A 93 -20.04 24.89 20.02
C GLY A 93 -19.87 23.79 18.96
N ASN A 94 -19.30 22.66 19.36
CA ASN A 94 -19.16 21.48 18.50
C ASN A 94 -20.52 20.86 18.13
N MET A 95 -21.54 21.06 18.95
CA MET A 95 -22.93 20.68 18.68
C MET A 95 -23.68 21.67 17.77
N CYS A 96 -23.09 22.84 17.49
CA CYS A 96 -23.74 23.88 16.70
C CYS A 96 -23.43 23.70 15.21
N ARG A 97 -24.44 23.90 14.36
CA ARG A 97 -24.24 23.95 12.90
C ARG A 97 -23.31 25.11 12.53
N GLY A 98 -22.20 24.79 11.86
CA GLY A 98 -21.15 25.75 11.50
C GLY A 98 -20.26 26.18 12.68
N GLY A 99 -20.37 25.51 13.84
CA GLY A 99 -19.50 25.72 15.00
C GLY A 99 -18.14 25.04 14.84
N ARG A 100 -17.28 25.17 15.86
CA ARG A 100 -15.93 24.61 15.84
C ARG A 100 -15.94 23.16 16.32
N MET A 101 -15.28 22.29 15.57
CA MET A 101 -15.07 20.89 15.96
C MET A 101 -14.34 20.76 17.30
N PHE A 102 -14.71 19.77 18.10
CA PHE A 102 -13.99 19.41 19.31
C PHE A 102 -12.60 18.85 18.95
N ASN A 103 -11.57 19.28 19.69
CA ASN A 103 -10.16 18.91 19.47
C ASN A 103 -9.75 18.88 17.97
N PRO A 104 -9.71 20.05 17.29
CA PRO A 104 -9.48 20.08 15.85
C PRO A 104 -8.12 19.52 15.47
N ASN A 105 -8.09 18.72 14.40
CA ASN A 105 -6.87 18.10 13.87
C ASN A 105 -5.76 19.12 13.69
N LYS A 106 -4.57 18.79 14.19
CA LYS A 106 -3.38 19.63 14.14
C LYS A 106 -2.34 19.04 13.21
N THR A 107 -1.61 19.93 12.54
CA THR A 107 -0.51 19.56 11.65
C THR A 107 0.61 18.84 12.40
N TRP A 108 0.90 19.24 13.64
CA TRP A 108 1.94 18.66 14.50
C TRP A 108 1.56 17.35 15.20
N ARG A 109 0.50 16.67 14.76
CA ARG A 109 0.25 15.28 15.18
C ARG A 109 1.49 14.43 14.87
N ASN A 110 1.80 13.44 15.72
CA ASN A 110 2.91 12.54 15.44
C ASN A 110 2.55 11.55 14.32
N TRP A 111 2.86 11.92 13.07
CA TRP A 111 2.58 11.15 11.86
C TRP A 111 3.58 10.02 11.63
N HIS A 112 4.86 10.30 11.87
CA HIS A 112 5.97 9.42 11.51
C HIS A 112 6.35 8.51 12.68
N ARG A 113 6.76 7.28 12.37
CA ARG A 113 7.27 6.32 13.37
C ARG A 113 8.66 5.85 12.97
N ARG A 114 9.60 6.02 13.91
CA ARG A 114 10.94 5.45 13.81
C ARG A 114 10.88 3.96 14.16
N VAL A 115 11.58 3.15 13.37
CA VAL A 115 11.76 1.71 13.61
C VAL A 115 13.25 1.40 13.60
N ASN A 116 13.68 0.54 14.51
CA ASN A 116 15.07 0.13 14.63
C ASN A 116 15.58 -0.48 13.33
N ILE A 117 16.84 -0.20 12.96
CA ILE A 117 17.44 -0.69 11.72
C ILE A 117 17.48 -2.22 11.73
N THR A 118 17.82 -2.83 12.87
CA THR A 118 17.86 -4.28 13.07
C THR A 118 16.49 -4.93 12.84
N GLN A 119 15.43 -4.36 13.41
CA GLN A 119 14.06 -4.84 13.19
C GLN A 119 13.63 -4.72 11.73
N ARG A 120 14.01 -3.63 11.04
CA ARG A 120 13.75 -3.47 9.61
C ARG A 120 14.43 -4.53 8.78
N ARG A 121 15.73 -4.77 9.01
CA ARG A 121 16.52 -5.82 8.34
C ARG A 121 15.95 -7.21 8.61
N PHE A 122 15.52 -7.46 9.84
CA PHE A 122 14.93 -8.74 10.22
C PHE A 122 13.57 -8.98 9.55
N ALA A 123 12.73 -7.95 9.46
CA ALA A 123 11.46 -8.02 8.73
C ALA A 123 11.68 -8.27 7.23
N THR A 124 12.67 -7.62 6.61
CA THR A 124 13.00 -7.87 5.18
C THR A 124 13.47 -9.30 4.96
N VAL A 125 14.33 -9.83 5.84
CA VAL A 125 14.83 -11.20 5.76
C VAL A 125 13.69 -12.21 5.98
N SER A 126 12.81 -11.97 6.95
CA SER A 126 11.61 -12.80 7.18
C SER A 126 10.68 -12.81 5.97
N ALA A 127 10.52 -11.67 5.29
CA ALA A 127 9.71 -11.57 4.09
C ALA A 127 10.33 -12.33 2.91
N ILE A 128 11.65 -12.22 2.70
CA ILE A 128 12.36 -12.96 1.65
C ILE A 128 12.27 -14.47 1.89
N ALA A 129 12.45 -14.93 3.13
CA ALA A 129 12.26 -16.34 3.47
C ALA A 129 10.84 -16.84 3.15
N ALA A 130 9.81 -16.04 3.48
CA ALA A 130 8.43 -16.38 3.14
C ALA A 130 8.18 -16.44 1.62
N THR A 131 8.87 -15.62 0.82
CA THR A 131 8.79 -15.68 -0.65
C THR A 131 9.49 -16.89 -1.27
N GLY A 132 10.18 -17.72 -0.50
CA GLY A 132 10.70 -19.00 -0.98
C GLY A 132 9.72 -20.16 -0.78
N ILE A 133 8.61 -19.96 -0.07
CA ILE A 133 7.67 -21.04 0.32
C ILE A 133 6.40 -20.95 -0.54
N PRO A 134 6.14 -21.93 -1.43
CA PRO A 134 4.97 -21.92 -2.32
C PRO A 134 3.63 -21.80 -1.57
N ALA A 135 3.51 -22.49 -0.43
CA ALA A 135 2.29 -22.47 0.38
C ALA A 135 1.90 -21.07 0.86
N LEU A 136 2.88 -20.26 1.27
CA LEU A 136 2.64 -18.89 1.74
C LEU A 136 2.30 -17.95 0.58
N ALA A 137 2.89 -18.17 -0.59
CA ALA A 137 2.61 -17.37 -1.77
C ALA A 137 1.20 -17.66 -2.35
N MET A 138 0.79 -18.93 -2.37
CA MET A 138 -0.59 -19.33 -2.72
C MET A 138 -1.61 -18.80 -1.70
N ALA A 139 -1.31 -18.86 -0.40
CA ALA A 139 -2.21 -18.32 0.64
C ALA A 139 -2.43 -16.80 0.51
N LYS A 140 -1.47 -16.06 -0.05
CA LYS A 140 -1.61 -14.63 -0.37
C LYS A 140 -2.52 -14.39 -1.59
N GLY A 141 -2.74 -15.41 -2.43
CA GLY A 141 -3.57 -15.36 -3.63
C GLY A 141 -2.79 -15.26 -4.95
N HIS A 142 -1.50 -15.65 -4.96
CA HIS A 142 -0.76 -15.81 -6.21
C HIS A 142 -1.10 -17.15 -6.88
N PHE A 143 -1.21 -17.16 -8.21
CA PHE A 143 -1.42 -18.35 -9.04
C PHE A 143 -0.08 -18.90 -9.53
N ILE A 144 0.39 -19.97 -8.88
CA ILE A 144 1.75 -20.53 -9.06
C ILE A 144 1.70 -21.97 -9.61
N SER A 145 0.53 -22.50 -9.94
CA SER A 145 0.35 -23.89 -10.39
C SER A 145 1.19 -24.27 -11.60
N ASN A 146 1.42 -23.31 -12.51
CA ASN A 146 2.15 -23.52 -13.77
C ASN A 146 3.62 -23.09 -13.71
N VAL A 147 4.10 -22.60 -12.56
CA VAL A 147 5.49 -22.17 -12.39
C VAL A 147 6.35 -23.39 -12.02
N PRO A 148 7.49 -23.61 -12.69
CA PRO A 148 8.24 -24.87 -12.56
C PRO A 148 9.02 -24.97 -11.24
N GLU A 149 9.48 -23.86 -10.67
CA GLU A 149 10.24 -23.82 -9.43
C GLU A 149 10.03 -22.50 -8.66
N PHE A 150 10.20 -22.54 -7.33
CA PHE A 150 10.06 -21.40 -6.44
C PHE A 150 11.19 -21.42 -5.38
N PRO A 151 11.96 -20.33 -5.20
CA PRO A 151 11.94 -19.07 -5.96
C PRO A 151 12.36 -19.26 -7.43
N LEU A 152 11.71 -18.53 -8.34
CA LEU A 152 12.00 -18.58 -9.76
C LEU A 152 13.24 -17.72 -10.09
N VAL A 153 14.26 -18.33 -10.70
CA VAL A 153 15.48 -17.65 -11.13
C VAL A 153 15.56 -17.68 -12.65
N LEU A 154 15.77 -16.50 -13.25
CA LEU A 154 15.92 -16.34 -14.70
C LEU A 154 17.34 -15.92 -15.04
N GLU A 155 17.76 -16.24 -16.26
CA GLU A 155 19.04 -15.81 -16.82
C GLU A 155 19.14 -14.26 -16.92
N ASN A 156 20.35 -13.72 -16.74
CA ASN A 156 20.65 -12.29 -16.82
C ASN A 156 20.25 -11.64 -18.17
N SER A 157 20.06 -12.44 -19.22
CA SER A 157 19.62 -11.96 -20.52
C SER A 157 18.24 -11.28 -20.47
N VAL A 158 17.40 -11.63 -19.49
CA VAL A 158 16.09 -10.99 -19.24
C VAL A 158 16.25 -9.52 -18.86
N GLU A 159 17.35 -9.11 -18.23
CA GLU A 159 17.62 -7.71 -17.88
C GLU A 159 17.76 -6.80 -19.12
N SER A 160 18.20 -7.37 -20.24
CA SER A 160 18.49 -6.64 -21.48
C SER A 160 17.28 -6.43 -22.39
N LEU A 161 16.10 -6.97 -22.03
CA LEU A 161 14.89 -6.87 -22.84
C LEU A 161 14.48 -5.41 -23.04
N LYS A 162 14.11 -5.07 -24.29
CA LYS A 162 13.76 -3.69 -24.70
C LYS A 162 12.30 -3.50 -25.08
N LYS A 163 11.48 -4.56 -25.17
CA LYS A 163 10.07 -4.43 -25.56
C LYS A 163 9.17 -5.16 -24.56
N THR A 164 8.05 -4.53 -24.22
CA THR A 164 7.02 -5.15 -23.36
C THR A 164 6.48 -6.45 -23.96
N LYS A 165 6.36 -6.52 -25.29
CA LYS A 165 5.95 -7.74 -26.00
C LYS A 165 6.88 -8.92 -25.72
N GLU A 166 8.18 -8.67 -25.61
CA GLU A 166 9.18 -9.70 -25.29
C GLU A 166 9.06 -10.12 -23.82
N ALA A 167 8.89 -9.17 -22.90
CA ALA A 167 8.67 -9.47 -21.48
C ALA A 167 7.37 -10.26 -21.20
N VAL A 168 6.29 -9.98 -21.94
CA VAL A 168 5.05 -10.77 -21.83
C VAL A 168 5.24 -12.18 -22.38
N LYS A 169 6.03 -12.34 -23.44
CA LYS A 169 6.39 -13.67 -23.98
C LYS A 169 7.18 -14.48 -22.95
N THR A 170 8.17 -13.90 -22.30
CA THR A 170 8.95 -14.62 -21.27
C THR A 170 8.08 -15.02 -20.08
N LEU A 171 7.21 -14.13 -19.58
CA LEU A 171 6.26 -14.47 -18.51
C LEU A 171 5.30 -15.59 -18.90
N LYS A 172 4.91 -15.66 -20.19
CA LYS A 172 4.09 -16.76 -20.71
C LYS A 172 4.86 -18.07 -20.73
N SER A 173 6.11 -18.06 -21.21
CA SER A 173 6.95 -19.25 -21.29
C SER A 173 7.26 -19.86 -19.91
N VAL A 174 7.35 -19.02 -18.88
CA VAL A 174 7.66 -19.45 -17.51
C VAL A 174 6.39 -19.79 -16.69
N GLY A 175 5.19 -19.63 -17.28
CA GLY A 175 3.92 -19.93 -16.60
C GLY A 175 3.43 -18.85 -15.62
N ALA A 176 4.14 -17.73 -15.47
CA ALA A 176 3.80 -16.65 -14.54
C ALA A 176 2.75 -15.65 -15.08
N LEU A 177 2.35 -15.78 -16.36
CA LEU A 177 1.40 -14.86 -16.99
C LEU A 177 0.01 -14.91 -16.34
N GLU A 178 -0.43 -16.08 -15.87
CA GLU A 178 -1.74 -16.26 -15.24
C GLU A 178 -1.83 -15.49 -13.93
N ASP A 179 -0.75 -15.48 -13.14
CA ASP A 179 -0.63 -14.69 -11.93
C ASP A 179 -0.84 -13.21 -12.24
N VAL A 180 -0.13 -12.68 -13.25
CA VAL A 180 -0.28 -11.28 -13.68
C VAL A 180 -1.72 -10.97 -14.09
N LYS A 181 -2.35 -11.84 -14.88
CA LYS A 181 -3.74 -11.66 -15.32
C LYS A 181 -4.72 -11.59 -14.16
N SER A 182 -4.53 -12.41 -13.12
CA SER A 182 -5.41 -12.45 -11.95
C SER A 182 -5.43 -11.14 -11.15
N PHE A 183 -4.36 -10.34 -11.26
CA PHE A 183 -4.20 -9.06 -10.57
C PHE A 183 -4.52 -7.85 -11.43
N LEU A 184 -4.78 -8.04 -12.73
CA LEU A 184 -5.32 -6.98 -13.57
C LEU A 184 -6.75 -6.66 -13.11
N PRO A 185 -7.13 -5.37 -13.04
CA PRO A 185 -8.52 -5.01 -12.82
C PRO A 185 -9.35 -5.58 -13.96
N GLY A 186 -10.40 -6.34 -13.66
CA GLY A 186 -11.38 -6.74 -14.66
C GLY A 186 -12.11 -5.53 -15.24
N ASP A 187 -12.86 -5.73 -16.33
CA ASP A 187 -13.61 -4.68 -17.05
C ASP A 187 -14.73 -4.02 -16.23
N ASN A 188 -14.90 -4.41 -14.96
CA ASN A 188 -15.77 -3.74 -14.00
C ASN A 188 -14.99 -2.63 -13.27
N PRO A 189 -15.11 -1.35 -13.67
CA PRO A 189 -14.50 -0.20 -12.99
C PRO A 189 -15.07 0.07 -11.58
N ARG A 190 -15.88 -0.85 -11.04
CA ARG A 190 -16.72 -0.67 -9.85
C ARG A 190 -16.42 -1.64 -8.70
N THR A 191 -15.19 -2.11 -8.55
CA THR A 191 -14.68 -2.31 -7.18
C THR A 191 -14.02 -1.01 -6.73
N TRP A 192 -14.86 0.04 -6.68
CA TRP A 192 -14.57 1.13 -5.76
C TRP A 192 -14.34 0.46 -4.41
N CYS A 193 -13.23 0.76 -3.74
CA CYS A 193 -13.15 0.47 -2.33
C CYS A 193 -14.41 1.10 -1.71
N ALA A 194 -15.35 0.28 -1.23
CA ALA A 194 -16.66 0.74 -0.76
C ALA A 194 -16.55 1.76 0.39
N SER A 195 -15.36 1.88 0.97
CA SER A 195 -14.97 2.83 2.01
C SER A 195 -14.32 4.13 1.51
N CYS A 196 -14.01 4.25 0.22
CA CYS A 196 -13.38 5.45 -0.35
C CYS A 196 -14.44 6.44 -0.79
N SER A 197 -14.71 7.44 0.06
CA SER A 197 -15.50 8.61 -0.32
C SER A 197 -14.83 9.32 -1.51
N PRO A 198 -15.56 9.61 -2.61
CA PRO A 198 -15.03 10.48 -3.66
C PRO A 198 -14.95 11.94 -3.20
N PRO A 199 -14.03 12.78 -3.75
CA PRO A 199 -13.07 12.50 -4.81
C PRO A 199 -11.62 12.59 -4.29
N GLN A 200 -11.02 11.46 -3.92
CA GLN A 200 -9.56 11.37 -3.77
C GLN A 200 -8.98 10.62 -4.97
N LYS A 201 -7.80 11.06 -5.45
CA LYS A 201 -7.13 10.67 -6.72
C LYS A 201 -6.73 9.18 -6.84
N THR A 202 -7.25 8.29 -6.01
CA THR A 202 -6.98 6.84 -6.05
C THR A 202 -8.26 6.07 -6.35
N PRO A 203 -8.74 6.07 -7.61
CA PRO A 203 -10.03 5.50 -7.97
C PRO A 203 -10.06 3.96 -7.99
N VAL A 204 -8.91 3.27 -7.92
CA VAL A 204 -8.83 1.81 -8.10
C VAL A 204 -7.92 1.17 -7.06
N CYS A 205 -8.50 0.28 -6.25
CA CYS A 205 -7.76 -0.62 -5.37
C CYS A 205 -7.21 -1.78 -6.22
N LYS A 206 -5.95 -1.65 -6.68
CA LYS A 206 -5.28 -2.69 -7.49
C LYS A 206 -4.65 -3.74 -6.58
N LYS A 207 -4.79 -5.02 -6.93
CA LYS A 207 -4.01 -6.09 -6.28
C LYS A 207 -2.55 -6.01 -6.73
N SER A 208 -1.62 -6.36 -5.84
CA SER A 208 -0.18 -6.42 -6.14
C SER A 208 0.16 -7.77 -6.75
N GLY A 209 0.72 -7.77 -7.96
CA GLY A 209 1.17 -8.97 -8.64
C GLY A 209 2.63 -9.33 -8.35
N PRO A 210 3.27 -10.07 -9.26
CA PRO A 210 4.63 -10.59 -9.02
C PRO A 210 5.65 -9.45 -8.98
N VAL A 211 6.72 -9.68 -8.22
CA VAL A 211 7.83 -8.75 -8.04
C VAL A 211 9.04 -9.29 -8.79
N ALA A 212 9.61 -8.49 -9.70
CA ALA A 212 10.84 -8.86 -10.40
C ALA A 212 12.04 -8.18 -9.73
N VAL A 213 12.96 -8.99 -9.19
CA VAL A 213 14.20 -8.49 -8.56
C VAL A 213 15.34 -8.57 -9.58
N VAL A 214 16.07 -7.46 -9.73
CA VAL A 214 17.10 -7.27 -10.75
C VAL A 214 18.34 -6.69 -10.08
N ASP A 215 19.53 -7.16 -10.45
CA ASP A 215 20.80 -6.71 -9.82
C ASP A 215 21.22 -5.34 -10.35
N ARG A 216 21.12 -5.12 -11.67
CA ARG A 216 21.46 -3.84 -12.30
C ARG A 216 20.24 -3.13 -12.88
N LYS A 217 20.19 -1.81 -12.70
CA LYS A 217 19.22 -0.94 -13.42
C LYS A 217 19.63 -0.79 -14.90
N ARG A 218 19.44 -1.83 -15.70
CA ARG A 218 19.53 -1.74 -17.17
C ARG A 218 18.15 -2.02 -17.76
N SER A 219 17.54 -1.01 -18.42
CA SER A 219 16.31 -1.05 -19.26
C SER A 219 15.01 -1.72 -18.76
N THR A 220 15.05 -2.81 -17.99
CA THR A 220 13.92 -3.64 -17.54
C THR A 220 12.85 -2.89 -16.74
N LEU A 221 13.25 -1.91 -15.93
CA LEU A 221 12.35 -1.11 -15.09
C LEU A 221 11.32 -0.29 -15.87
N VAL A 222 11.54 -0.01 -17.15
CA VAL A 222 10.59 0.75 -17.98
C VAL A 222 9.42 -0.13 -18.43
N TYR A 223 9.64 -1.43 -18.63
CA TYR A 223 8.63 -2.35 -19.17
C TYR A 223 7.68 -2.87 -18.09
N ASN A 224 8.19 -3.15 -16.89
CA ASN A 224 7.37 -3.58 -15.74
C ASN A 224 6.38 -2.49 -15.32
N LYS A 225 6.71 -1.20 -15.51
CA LYS A 225 5.78 -0.08 -15.24
C LYS A 225 4.57 -0.07 -16.17
N ASN A 226 4.71 -0.60 -17.39
CA ASN A 226 3.62 -0.68 -18.36
C ASN A 226 2.77 -1.96 -18.19
N VAL A 227 3.36 -3.03 -17.65
CA VAL A 227 2.60 -4.22 -17.23
C VAL A 227 1.94 -3.93 -15.90
N LYS A 228 0.66 -3.53 -15.96
CA LYS A 228 -0.17 -3.31 -14.76
C LYS A 228 -0.04 -4.53 -13.82
N ALA A 229 0.16 -4.25 -12.53
CA ALA A 229 0.31 -5.21 -11.43
C ALA A 229 1.70 -5.84 -11.20
N VAL A 230 2.70 -5.67 -12.08
CA VAL A 230 4.08 -6.10 -11.80
C VAL A 230 4.84 -4.99 -11.06
N SER A 231 5.59 -5.36 -10.01
CA SER A 231 6.40 -4.44 -9.20
C SER A 231 7.89 -4.59 -9.49
#